data_AF-A0A250KWT2-F1
#
_entry.id   AF-A0A250KWT2-F1
#
_cell.length_a   1.000
_cell.length_b   1.000
_cell.length_c   1.000
_cell.angle_alpha   90.00
_cell.angle_beta   90.00
_cell.angle_gamma   90.00
#
_symmetry.space_group_name_H-M   'P 1'
#
loop_
_entity.id
_entity.type
_entity.pdbx_description
1 polymer ?
#
loop_
_entity_poly.entity_id
_entity_poly.type
_entity_poly.pdbx_seq_one_letter_code
_entity_poly.pdbx_strand_id
1 'polypeptide(L)'
;MKSSLDEFAANDRIKQLRKTLRLTRDEFAQKTGIGTNQLSNLEHKKQKVYAWHIEAISNEWPQYGYWLSTGKVLPDAGQISPEIEEPHGHLKVAEPPPERR
;
A
#
# COMPACT_ATOMS: atom_id res chain seq x y z
N MET A 1 -15.70 5.31 -21.84
CA MET A 1 -15.42 4.98 -20.42
C MET A 1 -13.91 4.84 -20.26
N LYS A 2 -13.24 5.85 -19.71
CA LYS A 2 -11.84 5.68 -19.33
C LYS A 2 -11.86 4.90 -18.03
N SER A 3 -11.43 3.64 -18.05
CA SER A 3 -10.99 2.97 -16.82
C SER A 3 -9.92 3.88 -16.23
N SER A 4 -10.28 4.67 -15.22
CA SER A 4 -9.38 5.61 -14.58
C SER A 4 -8.42 4.80 -13.72
N LEU A 5 -7.43 4.18 -14.37
CA LEU A 5 -6.30 3.58 -13.69
C LEU A 5 -5.57 4.73 -13.01
N ASP A 6 -5.72 4.86 -11.68
CA ASP A 6 -4.99 5.86 -10.93
C ASP A 6 -3.50 5.55 -11.03
N GLU A 7 -2.80 6.30 -11.88
CA GLU A 7 -1.40 6.06 -12.25
C GLU A 7 -0.43 6.22 -11.06
N PHE A 8 -0.93 6.72 -9.93
CA PHE A 8 -0.19 6.94 -8.69
C PHE A 8 -0.67 6.06 -7.53
N ALA A 9 -1.57 5.10 -7.74
CA ALA A 9 -2.02 4.21 -6.67
C ALA A 9 -0.86 3.45 -6.00
N ALA A 10 0.18 3.09 -6.76
CA ALA A 10 1.39 2.46 -6.21
C ALA A 10 2.18 3.40 -5.29
N ASN A 11 2.21 4.70 -5.60
CA ASN A 11 2.89 5.71 -4.80
C ASN A 11 2.27 5.84 -3.41
N ASP A 12 0.93 5.89 -3.33
CA ASP A 12 0.22 5.95 -2.04
C ASP A 12 0.48 4.69 -1.21
N ARG A 13 0.52 3.51 -1.83
CA ARG A 13 0.83 2.24 -1.15
C ARG A 13 2.26 2.20 -0.59
N ILE A 14 3.26 2.69 -1.34
CA ILE A 14 4.64 2.78 -0.83
C ILE A 14 4.69 3.72 0.39
N LYS A 15 4.04 4.88 0.31
CA LYS A 15 3.94 5.83 1.43
C LYS A 15 3.28 5.20 2.65
N GLN A 16 2.18 4.48 2.43
CA GLN A 16 1.44 3.77 3.46
C GLN A 16 2.32 2.72 4.14
N LEU A 17 2.98 1.88 3.35
CA LEU A 17 3.87 0.83 3.86
C LEU A 17 4.97 1.40 4.76
N ARG A 18 5.67 2.43 4.29
CA ARG A 18 6.73 3.07 5.09
C ARG A 18 6.19 3.59 6.43
N LYS A 19 5.01 4.21 6.42
CA LYS A 19 4.37 4.72 7.64
C LYS A 19 3.95 3.59 8.58
N THR A 20 3.38 2.50 8.09
CA THR A 20 3.01 1.33 8.91
C THR A 20 4.23 0.71 9.57
N LEU A 21 5.34 0.60 8.84
CA LEU A 21 6.61 0.12 9.36
C LEU A 21 7.29 1.11 10.33
N ARG A 22 6.70 2.30 10.52
CA ARG A 22 7.21 3.40 11.36
C ARG A 22 8.63 3.83 10.99
N LEU A 23 8.97 3.75 9.70
CA LEU A 23 10.28 4.11 9.19
C LEU A 23 10.30 5.57 8.69
N THR A 24 11.40 6.25 8.98
CA THR A 24 11.75 7.48 8.28
C THR A 24 12.04 7.17 6.81
N ARG A 25 12.03 8.20 5.95
CA ARG A 25 12.40 8.00 4.54
C ARG A 25 13.85 7.56 4.37
N ASP A 26 14.73 7.97 5.28
CA ASP A 26 16.14 7.59 5.25
C ASP A 26 16.31 6.11 5.60
N GLU A 27 15.70 5.64 6.68
CA GLU A 27 15.73 4.21 7.04
C GLU A 27 15.11 3.33 5.94
N PHE A 28 14.00 3.78 5.35
CA PHE A 28 13.38 3.09 4.23
C PHE A 28 14.29 3.06 3.00
N ALA A 29 15.01 4.16 2.72
CA ALA A 29 15.99 4.24 1.65
C ALA A 29 17.16 3.28 1.88
N GLN A 30 17.70 3.24 3.10
CA GLN A 30 18.81 2.35 3.47
C GLN A 30 18.44 0.88 3.28
N LYS A 31 17.21 0.49 3.62
CA LYS A 31 16.73 -0.89 3.47
C LYS A 31 16.44 -1.28 2.03
N THR A 32 15.82 -0.39 1.26
CA THR A 32 15.35 -0.70 -0.11
C THR A 32 16.39 -0.37 -1.18
N GLY A 33 17.43 0.41 -0.86
CA GLY A 33 18.35 0.97 -1.85
C GLY A 33 17.76 2.07 -2.73
N ILE A 34 16.48 2.46 -2.51
CA ILE A 34 15.84 3.55 -3.24
C ILE A 34 16.27 4.86 -2.58
N GLY A 35 16.94 5.76 -3.32
CA GLY A 35 17.41 7.02 -2.77
C GLY A 35 16.31 7.85 -2.09
N THR A 36 16.61 8.48 -0.96
CA THR A 36 15.66 9.27 -0.14
C THR A 36 14.92 10.35 -0.93
N ASN A 37 15.60 11.01 -1.88
CA ASN A 37 14.98 11.98 -2.78
C ASN A 37 13.99 11.33 -3.76
N GLN A 38 14.30 10.13 -4.26
CA GLN A 38 13.38 9.38 -5.10
C GLN A 38 12.14 8.97 -4.30
N LEU A 39 12.29 8.45 -3.08
CA LEU A 39 11.15 8.16 -2.20
C LEU A 39 10.29 9.40 -1.97
N SER A 40 10.89 10.56 -1.73
CA SER A 40 10.15 11.83 -1.63
C SER A 40 9.37 12.15 -2.90
N ASN A 41 9.97 11.99 -4.08
CA ASN A 41 9.30 12.23 -5.35
C ASN A 41 8.17 11.23 -5.63
N LEU A 42 8.36 9.96 -5.28
CA LEU A 42 7.33 8.93 -5.36
C LEU A 42 6.15 9.33 -4.45
N GLU A 43 6.39 9.58 -3.17
CA GLU A 43 5.32 9.88 -2.20
C GLU A 43 4.57 11.19 -2.45
N HIS A 44 5.21 12.14 -3.14
CA HIS A 44 4.57 13.38 -3.58
C HIS A 44 4.01 13.31 -5.01
N LYS A 45 3.97 12.11 -5.62
CA LYS A 45 3.45 11.88 -6.99
C LYS A 45 4.17 12.72 -8.06
N LYS A 46 5.42 13.10 -7.81
CA LYS A 46 6.31 13.78 -8.78
C LYS A 46 6.97 12.79 -9.75
N GLN A 47 7.04 11.52 -9.36
CA GLN A 47 7.62 10.41 -10.13
C GLN A 47 6.69 9.20 -10.06
N LYS A 48 6.58 8.43 -11.15
CA LYS A 48 5.83 7.16 -11.18
C LYS A 48 6.63 6.02 -10.55
N VAL A 49 5.92 5.06 -9.98
CA VAL A 49 6.52 3.80 -9.52
C VAL A 49 6.79 2.90 -10.72
N TYR A 50 8.06 2.62 -10.97
CA TYR A 50 8.53 1.58 -11.88
C TYR A 50 8.66 0.21 -11.18
N ALA A 51 8.68 -0.86 -11.98
CA ALA A 51 8.79 -2.25 -11.51
C ALA A 51 9.95 -2.45 -10.52
N TRP A 52 11.13 -1.91 -10.83
CA TRP A 52 12.31 -2.07 -9.97
C TRP A 52 12.13 -1.52 -8.56
N HIS A 53 11.30 -0.48 -8.36
CA HIS A 53 11.00 0.01 -7.01
C HIS A 53 10.17 -1.01 -6.23
N ILE A 54 9.21 -1.63 -6.89
CA ILE A 54 8.37 -2.67 -6.28
C ILE A 54 9.24 -3.89 -5.96
N GLU A 55 10.13 -4.29 -6.87
CA GLU A 55 11.08 -5.38 -6.65
C GLU A 55 12.00 -5.08 -5.46
N ALA A 56 12.58 -3.87 -5.41
CA ALA A 56 13.43 -3.44 -4.30
C ALA A 56 12.72 -3.50 -2.94
N ILE A 57 11.46 -3.05 -2.88
CA ILE A 57 10.66 -3.11 -1.65
C ILE A 57 10.24 -4.56 -1.33
N SER A 58 9.91 -5.36 -2.35
CA SER A 58 9.50 -6.76 -2.18
C SER A 58 10.66 -7.66 -1.76
N ASN A 59 11.90 -7.29 -2.07
CA ASN A 59 13.08 -8.01 -1.58
C ASN A 59 13.24 -7.88 -0.06
N GLU A 60 12.94 -6.71 0.52
CA GLU A 60 12.97 -6.50 1.97
C GLU A 60 11.68 -6.98 2.66
N TRP A 61 10.53 -6.81 1.99
CA TRP A 61 9.21 -7.18 2.53
C TRP A 61 8.37 -7.97 1.50
N PRO A 62 8.66 -9.27 1.30
CA PRO A 62 8.03 -10.08 0.25
C PRO A 62 6.52 -10.26 0.43
N GLN A 63 6.02 -10.20 1.67
CA GLN A 63 4.59 -10.30 1.95
C GLN A 63 3.74 -9.16 1.36
N TYR A 64 4.34 -8.03 0.97
CA TYR A 64 3.61 -6.86 0.46
C TYR A 64 3.69 -6.71 -1.07
N GLY A 65 4.44 -7.56 -1.79
CA GLY A 65 4.73 -7.37 -3.22
C GLY A 65 3.48 -7.40 -4.12
N TYR A 66 2.57 -8.34 -3.87
CA TYR A 66 1.31 -8.43 -4.61
C TYR A 66 0.42 -7.22 -4.34
N TRP A 67 0.35 -6.78 -3.08
CA TRP A 67 -0.41 -5.60 -2.68
C TRP A 67 0.17 -4.31 -3.25
N LEU A 68 1.50 -4.13 -3.25
CA LEU A 68 2.20 -2.98 -3.84
C LEU A 68 1.96 -2.86 -5.35
N SER A 69 1.81 -4.00 -6.03
CA SER A 69 1.57 -4.03 -7.48
C SER A 69 0.10 -3.85 -7.81
N THR A 70 -0.78 -4.66 -7.21
CA THR A 70 -2.18 -4.82 -7.63
C THR A 70 -3.21 -4.12 -6.74
N GLY A 71 -2.85 -3.83 -5.50
CA GLY A 71 -3.73 -3.23 -4.49
C GLY A 71 -4.66 -4.27 -3.85
N LYS A 72 -4.52 -5.54 -4.24
CA LYS A 72 -5.26 -6.67 -3.70
C LYS A 72 -4.40 -7.44 -2.71
N VAL A 73 -5.04 -8.29 -1.92
CA VAL A 73 -4.39 -9.22 -0.98
C VAL A 73 -4.73 -10.66 -1.37
N LEU A 74 -3.82 -11.57 -1.07
CA LEU A 74 -4.01 -13.02 -1.14
C LEU A 74 -3.47 -13.64 0.17
N PRO A 75 -4.24 -13.57 1.27
CA PRO A 75 -3.78 -14.03 2.59
C PRO A 75 -3.37 -15.51 2.61
N ASP A 76 -4.07 -16.35 1.84
CA ASP A 76 -3.79 -17.79 1.70
C ASP A 76 -2.39 -18.07 1.14
N ALA A 77 -1.88 -17.15 0.30
CA ALA A 77 -0.52 -17.21 -0.27
C ALA A 77 0.49 -16.34 0.52
N GLY A 78 0.15 -15.86 1.72
CA GLY A 78 1.01 -15.00 2.54
C GLY A 78 1.20 -13.58 1.98
N GLN A 79 0.39 -13.16 1.01
CA GLN A 79 0.47 -11.84 0.39
C GLN A 79 -0.59 -10.91 1.01
N ILE A 80 -0.16 -10.02 1.89
CA ILE A 80 -1.05 -9.22 2.74
C ILE A 80 -0.85 -7.72 2.47
N SER A 81 -1.75 -6.90 3.00
CA SER A 81 -1.58 -5.44 3.09
C SER A 81 -1.01 -5.07 4.47
N PRO A 82 -0.29 -3.96 4.59
CA PRO A 82 0.23 -3.46 5.87
C PRO A 82 -0.88 -2.79 6.69
N GLU A 83 -2.02 -3.48 6.88
CA GLU A 83 -3.27 -2.99 7.46
C GLU A 83 -3.00 -1.97 8.58
N ILE A 84 -3.35 -0.72 8.30
CA ILE A 84 -3.29 0.33 9.31
C ILE A 84 -4.55 0.13 10.16
N GLU A 85 -4.39 -0.13 11.45
CA GLU A 85 -5.43 0.21 12.41
C GLU A 85 -5.58 1.74 12.40
N GLU A 86 -6.34 2.29 11.46
CA GLU A 86 -6.92 3.62 11.68
C GLU A 86 -8.24 3.40 12.45
N PRO A 87 -8.38 3.92 13.68
CA PRO A 87 -9.64 3.90 14.41
C PRO A 87 -10.62 4.88 13.77
N HIS A 88 -11.18 4.48 12.63
CA HIS A 88 -12.41 4.97 12.05
C HIS A 88 -13.30 3.73 11.94
N GLY A 89 -14.00 3.35 13.01
CA GLY A 89 -15.15 4.10 13.48
C GLY A 89 -16.40 3.60 12.75
N HIS A 90 -17.10 2.69 13.42
CA HIS A 90 -18.47 2.22 13.12
C HIS A 90 -18.67 1.27 11.93
N LEU A 91 -18.71 -0.01 12.29
CA LEU A 91 -19.49 -1.04 11.63
C LEU A 91 -20.95 -0.55 11.45
N LYS A 92 -21.47 -0.54 10.22
CA LYS A 92 -22.88 -0.82 9.97
C LYS A 92 -22.97 -1.90 8.92
N VAL A 93 -22.85 -3.15 9.36
CA VAL A 93 -23.57 -4.23 8.70
C VAL A 93 -25.06 -3.88 8.81
N ALA A 94 -25.68 -3.60 7.67
CA ALA A 94 -27.13 -3.50 7.62
C ALA A 94 -27.68 -4.91 7.85
N GLU A 95 -28.11 -5.19 9.07
CA GLU A 95 -28.99 -6.34 9.30
C GLU A 95 -30.29 -6.12 8.51
N PRO A 96 -30.80 -7.14 7.79
CA PRO A 96 -32.08 -7.01 7.11
C PRO A 96 -33.20 -6.77 8.16
N PRO A 97 -34.20 -5.93 7.86
CA PRO A 97 -35.26 -5.61 8.82
C PRO A 97 -35.99 -6.89 9.26
N PRO A 98 -36.30 -7.08 10.56
CA PRO A 98 -37.11 -8.21 10.98
C PRO A 98 -38.50 -8.12 10.35
N GLU A 99 -38.88 -9.20 9.68
CA GLU A 99 -40.19 -9.43 9.07
C GLU A 99 -41.28 -9.31 10.15
N ARG A 100 -42.19 -8.34 9.98
CA ARG A 100 -43.29 -8.14 10.93
C ARG A 100 -44.32 -9.26 10.75
N ARG A 101 -44.54 -10.04 11.81
CA ARG A 101 -45.76 -10.84 12.00
C ARG A 101 -46.80 -10.04 12.76
#